data_AF-A0A212EPM7-F1
#
_entry.id   AF-A0A212EPM7-F1
#
_cell.length_a   1.000
_cell.length_b   1.000
_cell.length_c   1.000
_cell.angle_alpha   90.00
_cell.angle_beta   90.00
_cell.angle_gamma   90.00
#
_symmetry.space_group_name_H-M   'P 1'
#
loop_
_entity.id
_entity.type
_entity.pdbx_description
1 polymer ?
#
loop_
_entity_poly.entity_id
_entity_poly.type
_entity_poly.pdbx_seq_one_letter_code
_entity_poly.pdbx_strand_id
1 'polypeptide(L)'
;MDIQINNEACSGDDFRAHIDDLKRDITQLESKIKSFKQYIRSELRTLQFEENVIKEKDIVSTVKERKFKRHNGVNLNQYNEIVTSPVRAIINSPFKCSEVQEFQAFMKSSQNKYGGWNEYNHNVFTKIWKKYFNDLLITSNNIEQTSTFDDFKNEVSAKIPDSNPNDIVSHGKWYSEYLHLKKRQEIALNRWKENKKKIKQPLRENV
;
A
#
# COMPACT_ATOMS: atom_id res chain seq x y z
N MET A 1 -64.62 34.91 57.57
CA MET A 1 -64.12 34.43 56.27
C MET A 1 -62.62 34.40 56.39
N ASP A 2 -62.06 33.26 56.78
CA ASP A 2 -60.62 33.12 56.96
C ASP A 2 -60.02 32.47 55.72
N ILE A 3 -59.11 33.19 55.08
CA ILE A 3 -58.39 32.75 53.89
C ILE A 3 -57.24 31.85 54.35
N GLN A 4 -57.33 30.56 54.06
CA GLN A 4 -56.21 29.63 54.20
C GLN A 4 -55.21 29.88 53.07
N ILE A 5 -54.06 30.43 53.44
CA ILE A 5 -52.89 30.53 52.57
C ILE A 5 -52.15 29.20 52.65
N ASN A 6 -52.27 28.37 51.61
CA ASN A 6 -51.47 27.17 51.45
C ASN A 6 -50.06 27.56 51.03
N ASN A 7 -49.10 27.36 51.93
CA ASN A 7 -47.68 27.56 51.69
C ASN A 7 -47.08 26.20 51.28
N GLU A 8 -47.00 25.93 49.97
CA GLU A 8 -46.27 24.76 49.46
C GLU A 8 -44.76 24.99 49.64
N ALA A 9 -44.22 24.43 50.72
CA ALA A 9 -42.78 24.35 50.93
C ALA A 9 -42.19 23.36 49.91
N CYS A 10 -41.43 23.88 48.94
CA CYS A 10 -40.64 23.06 48.00
C CYS A 10 -39.60 22.26 48.81
N SER A 11 -39.73 20.94 48.80
CA SER A 11 -39.04 20.03 49.72
C SER A 11 -37.55 19.91 49.39
N GLY A 12 -36.68 20.31 50.33
CA GLY A 12 -35.22 20.19 50.20
C GLY A 12 -34.70 18.76 50.03
N ASP A 13 -35.57 17.76 50.22
CA ASP A 13 -35.26 16.34 50.03
C ASP A 13 -35.14 15.95 48.54
N ASP A 14 -35.85 16.64 47.64
CA ASP A 14 -35.83 16.36 46.19
C ASP A 14 -34.50 16.79 45.54
N PHE A 15 -34.00 17.97 45.90
CA PHE A 15 -32.71 18.46 45.44
C PHE A 15 -31.54 17.59 45.94
N ARG A 16 -31.65 17.04 47.15
CA ARG A 16 -30.63 16.15 47.72
C ARG A 16 -30.58 14.81 46.98
N ALA A 17 -31.74 14.25 46.63
CA ALA A 17 -31.83 13.03 45.82
C ALA A 17 -31.20 13.23 44.44
N HIS A 18 -31.47 14.35 43.77
CA HIS A 18 -30.83 14.68 42.49
C HIS A 18 -29.31 14.85 42.57
N ILE A 19 -28.79 15.45 43.65
CA ILE A 19 -27.35 15.55 43.87
C ILE A 19 -26.71 14.17 44.03
N ASP A 20 -27.36 13.26 44.75
CA ASP A 20 -26.85 11.92 44.99
C ASP A 20 -26.91 11.06 43.72
N ASP A 21 -27.93 11.24 42.88
CA ASP A 21 -28.00 10.65 41.52
C ASP A 21 -26.85 11.14 40.62
N LEU A 22 -26.58 12.46 40.59
CA LEU A 22 -25.47 13.01 39.82
C LEU A 22 -24.11 12.48 40.29
N LYS A 23 -23.90 12.37 41.60
CA LYS A 23 -22.68 11.76 42.16
C LYS A 23 -22.54 10.30 41.76
N ARG A 24 -23.64 9.54 41.76
CA ARG A 24 -23.66 8.15 41.31
C ARG A 24 -23.28 8.05 39.84
N ASP A 25 -23.83 8.92 38.99
CA ASP A 25 -23.53 8.89 37.56
C ASP A 25 -22.08 9.28 37.26
N ILE A 26 -21.55 10.30 37.96
CA ILE A 26 -20.14 10.70 37.86
C ILE A 26 -19.23 9.54 38.27
N THR A 27 -19.48 8.90 39.41
CA THR A 27 -18.65 7.77 39.88
C THR A 27 -18.74 6.55 38.95
N GLN A 28 -19.91 6.29 38.37
CA GLN A 28 -20.05 5.27 37.32
C GLN A 28 -19.25 5.60 36.06
N LEU A 29 -19.26 6.86 35.60
CA LEU A 29 -18.48 7.31 34.46
C LEU A 29 -16.98 7.20 34.71
N GLU A 30 -16.51 7.62 35.89
CA GLU A 30 -15.11 7.48 36.30
C GLU A 30 -14.67 6.02 36.31
N SER A 31 -15.51 5.12 36.84
CA SER A 31 -15.27 3.68 36.82
C SER A 31 -15.18 3.13 35.40
N LYS A 32 -16.12 3.51 34.50
CA LYS A 32 -16.10 3.10 33.09
C LYS A 32 -14.84 3.61 32.37
N ILE A 33 -14.45 4.87 32.58
CA ILE A 33 -13.22 5.45 32.01
C ILE A 33 -11.99 4.69 32.50
N LYS A 34 -11.95 4.34 33.79
CA LYS A 34 -10.84 3.58 34.37
C LYS A 34 -10.72 2.19 33.75
N SER A 35 -11.84 1.47 33.64
CA SER A 35 -11.89 0.16 32.99
C SER A 35 -11.49 0.22 31.52
N PHE A 36 -11.95 1.24 30.79
CA PHE A 36 -11.58 1.44 29.38
C PHE A 36 -10.09 1.73 29.21
N LYS A 37 -9.50 2.58 30.08
CA LYS A 37 -8.05 2.83 30.08
C LYS A 37 -7.24 1.57 30.39
N GLN A 38 -7.74 0.71 31.28
CA GLN A 38 -7.09 -0.57 31.58
C GLN A 38 -7.14 -1.51 30.38
N TYR A 39 -8.30 -1.60 29.72
CA TYR A 39 -8.50 -2.37 28.49
C TYR A 39 -7.55 -1.94 27.36
N ILE A 40 -7.45 -0.63 27.08
CA ILE A 40 -6.51 -0.12 26.06
C ILE A 40 -5.07 -0.52 26.40
N ARG A 41 -4.67 -0.41 27.67
CA ARG A 41 -3.31 -0.77 28.09
C ARG A 41 -3.06 -2.27 27.98
N SER A 42 -4.04 -3.13 28.23
CA SER A 42 -3.88 -4.57 28.02
C SER A 42 -3.78 -4.91 26.55
N GLU A 43 -4.68 -4.38 25.71
CA GLU A 43 -4.65 -4.60 24.26
C GLU A 43 -3.34 -4.14 23.63
N LEU A 44 -2.86 -2.95 24.00
CA LEU A 44 -1.59 -2.43 23.51
C LEU A 44 -0.41 -3.35 23.90
N ARG A 45 -0.41 -3.90 25.11
CA ARG A 45 0.63 -4.87 25.53
C ARG A 45 0.54 -6.18 24.77
N THR A 46 -0.68 -6.68 24.53
CA THR A 46 -0.89 -7.90 23.73
C THR A 46 -0.35 -7.72 22.32
N LEU A 47 -0.71 -6.62 21.65
CA LEU A 47 -0.23 -6.30 20.31
C LEU A 47 1.29 -6.14 20.24
N GLN A 48 1.90 -5.47 21.23
CA GLN A 48 3.37 -5.35 21.32
C GLN A 48 4.05 -6.71 21.50
N PHE A 49 3.44 -7.61 22.28
CA PHE A 49 3.95 -8.96 22.45
C PHE A 49 3.87 -9.75 21.14
N GLU A 50 2.73 -9.71 20.45
CA GLU A 50 2.56 -10.36 19.15
C GLU A 50 3.53 -9.82 18.10
N GLU A 51 3.74 -8.51 18.04
CA GLU A 51 4.70 -7.87 17.14
C GLU A 51 6.12 -8.40 17.40
N ASN A 52 6.53 -8.49 18.66
CA ASN A 52 7.85 -9.03 19.03
C ASN A 52 8.00 -10.50 18.67
N VAL A 53 6.96 -11.32 18.88
CA VAL A 53 6.95 -12.74 18.48
C VAL A 53 7.09 -12.90 16.97
N ILE A 54 6.43 -12.05 16.17
CA ILE A 54 6.56 -12.07 14.70
C ILE A 54 7.98 -11.70 14.28
N LYS A 55 8.52 -10.60 14.84
CA LYS A 55 9.91 -10.18 14.57
C LYS A 55 10.92 -11.28 14.89
N GLU A 56 10.75 -11.97 16.02
CA GLU A 56 11.64 -13.07 16.41
C GLU A 56 11.51 -14.27 15.47
N LYS A 57 10.29 -14.64 15.07
CA LYS A 57 10.07 -15.71 14.08
C LYS A 57 10.71 -15.41 12.73
N ASP A 58 10.65 -14.15 12.26
CA ASP A 58 11.28 -13.73 11.01
C ASP A 58 12.82 -13.71 11.09
N ILE A 59 13.38 -13.35 12.25
CA ILE A 59 14.82 -13.46 12.49
C ILE A 59 15.25 -14.93 12.49
N VAL A 60 14.49 -15.81 13.15
CA VAL A 60 14.81 -17.25 13.20
C VAL A 60 14.64 -17.92 11.84
N SER A 61 13.64 -17.56 11.03
CA SER A 61 13.47 -18.08 9.67
C SER A 61 14.62 -17.63 8.76
N THR A 62 15.00 -16.35 8.80
CA THR A 62 16.14 -15.81 8.04
C THR A 62 17.50 -16.33 8.48
N VAL A 63 17.66 -16.82 9.71
CA VAL A 63 18.88 -17.50 10.19
C VAL A 63 18.90 -18.98 9.78
N LYS A 64 17.73 -19.66 9.77
CA LYS A 64 17.64 -21.06 9.32
C LYS A 64 17.86 -21.21 7.82
N GLU A 65 17.42 -20.25 7.00
CA GLU A 65 17.68 -20.24 5.55
C GLU A 65 19.15 -19.93 5.19
N ARG A 66 19.90 -19.29 6.09
CA ARG A 66 21.33 -19.00 5.90
C ARG A 66 22.27 -20.17 6.18
N LYS A 67 21.76 -21.38 6.41
CA LYS A 67 22.57 -22.61 6.38
C LYS A 67 22.77 -23.10 4.94
N PHE A 68 23.30 -22.23 4.07
CA PHE A 68 23.94 -22.69 2.85
C PHE A 68 25.14 -23.56 3.23
N LYS A 69 25.08 -24.86 2.87
CA LYS A 69 26.22 -25.76 2.97
C LYS A 69 27.40 -25.08 2.27
N ARG A 70 28.44 -24.73 3.04
CA ARG A 70 29.73 -24.32 2.49
C ARG A 70 30.24 -25.51 1.68
N HIS A 71 30.21 -25.40 0.35
CA HIS A 71 30.94 -26.32 -0.50
C HIS A 71 32.44 -26.14 -0.18
N ASN A 72 33.05 -27.18 0.36
CA ASN A 72 34.49 -27.24 0.53
C ASN A 72 35.16 -27.31 -0.85
N GLY A 73 36.08 -26.39 -1.10
CA GLY A 73 37.10 -26.50 -2.16
C GLY A 73 36.69 -25.96 -3.52
N VAL A 74 36.73 -24.64 -3.70
CA VAL A 74 37.01 -24.07 -5.03
C VAL A 74 38.53 -23.96 -5.13
N ASN A 75 39.14 -24.75 -6.00
CA ASN A 75 40.54 -24.57 -6.36
C ASN A 75 40.73 -23.14 -6.88
N LEU A 76 41.53 -22.35 -6.17
CA LEU A 76 42.02 -21.06 -6.67
C LEU A 76 43.02 -21.32 -7.78
N ASN A 77 42.52 -21.56 -8.99
CA ASN A 77 43.31 -21.28 -10.17
C ASN A 77 43.41 -19.76 -10.27
N GLN A 78 44.62 -19.22 -10.18
CA GLN A 78 44.91 -17.81 -10.44
C GLN A 78 44.49 -17.47 -11.88
N TYR A 79 43.31 -16.88 -12.03
CA TYR A 79 42.93 -16.19 -13.25
C TYR A 79 42.95 -14.68 -12.96
N ASN A 80 43.93 -14.00 -13.56
CA ASN A 80 44.10 -12.55 -13.55
C ASN A 80 43.07 -11.81 -14.42
N GLU A 81 41.83 -12.26 -14.43
CA GLU A 81 40.73 -11.50 -15.01
C GLU A 81 39.72 -11.21 -13.91
N ILE A 82 39.42 -9.94 -13.70
CA ILE A 82 38.30 -9.50 -12.86
C ILE A 82 37.04 -10.03 -13.55
N VAL A 83 36.67 -11.28 -13.27
CA VAL A 83 35.39 -11.83 -13.67
C VAL A 83 34.36 -11.06 -12.86
N THR A 84 33.83 -10.01 -13.49
CA THR A 84 32.71 -9.25 -12.92
C THR A 84 31.64 -10.25 -12.54
N SER A 85 31.21 -10.22 -11.27
CA SER A 85 30.10 -11.05 -10.77
C SER A 85 29.00 -11.10 -11.83
N PRO A 86 28.38 -12.26 -12.14
CA PRO A 86 27.33 -12.34 -13.15
C PRO A 86 26.24 -11.27 -12.96
N VAL A 87 25.95 -10.91 -11.69
CA VAL A 87 25.05 -9.80 -11.34
C VAL A 87 25.63 -8.45 -11.78
N ARG A 88 26.91 -8.19 -11.51
CA ARG A 88 27.61 -6.96 -11.92
C ARG A 88 27.80 -6.89 -13.44
N ALA A 89 28.01 -8.01 -14.11
CA ALA A 89 28.05 -8.13 -15.57
C ALA A 89 26.68 -7.88 -16.20
N ILE A 90 25.58 -8.33 -15.58
CA ILE A 90 24.21 -8.01 -16.00
C ILE A 90 23.89 -6.53 -15.76
N ILE A 91 24.24 -5.99 -14.59
CA ILE A 91 24.05 -4.56 -14.25
C ILE A 91 24.85 -3.65 -15.19
N ASN A 92 26.05 -4.07 -15.58
CA ASN A 92 26.93 -3.34 -16.49
C ASN A 92 26.79 -3.79 -17.96
N SER A 93 25.83 -4.66 -18.26
CA SER A 93 25.64 -5.18 -19.61
C SER A 93 25.35 -4.02 -20.58
N PRO A 94 25.99 -3.98 -21.76
CA PRO A 94 25.67 -3.01 -22.80
C PRO A 94 24.27 -3.25 -23.40
N PHE A 95 23.68 -4.44 -23.20
CA PHE A 95 22.31 -4.76 -23.57
C PHE A 95 21.33 -4.28 -22.49
N LYS A 96 21.21 -2.96 -22.38
CA LYS A 96 20.21 -2.30 -21.53
C LYS A 96 19.05 -1.87 -22.41
N CYS A 97 17.92 -2.57 -22.33
CA CYS A 97 16.68 -2.09 -22.94
C CYS A 97 16.27 -0.81 -22.22
N SER A 98 16.37 0.33 -22.90
CA SER A 98 16.04 1.65 -22.34
C SER A 98 14.61 1.67 -21.81
N GLU A 99 13.67 1.00 -22.48
CA GLU A 99 12.27 0.91 -22.05
C GLU A 99 12.12 0.19 -20.69
N VAL A 100 12.94 -0.84 -20.43
CA VAL A 100 12.95 -1.57 -19.16
C VAL A 100 13.56 -0.70 -18.06
N GLN A 101 14.58 0.09 -18.39
CA GLN A 101 15.22 0.99 -17.43
C GLN A 101 14.33 2.16 -17.05
N GLU A 102 13.66 2.78 -18.02
CA GLU A 102 12.68 3.85 -17.79
C GLU A 102 11.58 3.38 -16.84
N PHE A 103 11.02 2.19 -17.08
CA PHE A 103 10.02 1.60 -16.18
C PHE A 103 10.59 1.34 -14.77
N GLN A 104 11.80 0.79 -14.66
CA GLN A 104 12.43 0.54 -13.35
C GLN A 104 12.74 1.83 -12.60
N ALA A 105 13.20 2.87 -13.30
CA ALA A 105 13.46 4.18 -12.71
C ALA A 105 12.16 4.81 -12.20
N PHE A 106 11.09 4.76 -13.00
CA PHE A 106 9.75 5.22 -12.62
C PHE A 106 9.19 4.49 -11.38
N MET A 107 9.35 3.17 -11.32
CA MET A 107 8.91 2.40 -10.16
C MET A 107 9.75 2.69 -8.90
N LYS A 108 11.03 3.03 -9.05
CA LYS A 108 11.91 3.42 -7.92
C LYS A 108 11.62 4.83 -7.41
N SER A 109 11.20 5.75 -8.29
CA SER A 109 10.80 7.10 -7.89
C SER A 109 9.40 7.14 -7.26
N SER A 110 8.59 6.10 -7.46
CA SER A 110 7.26 5.98 -6.87
C SER A 110 7.34 5.60 -5.40
N GLN A 111 6.50 6.24 -4.57
CA GLN A 111 6.52 6.06 -3.10
C GLN A 111 6.20 4.63 -2.65
N ASN A 112 5.39 3.89 -3.44
CA ASN A 112 5.11 2.47 -3.24
C ASN A 112 4.76 1.77 -4.58
N LYS A 113 4.46 0.46 -4.53
CA LYS A 113 4.02 -0.35 -5.69
C LYS A 113 2.74 0.17 -6.40
N TYR A 114 2.00 1.08 -5.76
CA TYR A 114 0.73 1.63 -6.19
C TYR A 114 0.74 3.17 -6.23
N GLY A 115 1.89 3.82 -6.45
CA GLY A 115 1.95 5.28 -6.65
C GLY A 115 1.57 6.13 -5.43
N GLY A 116 1.67 5.58 -4.21
CA GLY A 116 1.29 6.25 -2.96
C GLY A 116 -0.05 5.78 -2.39
N TRP A 117 -0.82 4.98 -3.14
CA TRP A 117 -2.11 4.46 -2.68
C TRP A 117 -1.97 3.13 -1.95
N ASN A 118 -2.92 2.80 -1.08
CA ASN A 118 -3.00 1.45 -0.51
C ASN A 118 -3.57 0.45 -1.54
N GLU A 119 -3.42 -0.84 -1.27
CA GLU A 119 -3.84 -1.90 -2.20
C GLU A 119 -5.34 -1.88 -2.49
N TYR A 120 -6.16 -1.64 -1.47
CA TYR A 120 -7.61 -1.60 -1.60
C TYR A 120 -8.08 -0.46 -2.52
N ASN A 121 -7.65 0.77 -2.23
CA ASN A 121 -7.96 1.98 -2.99
C ASN A 121 -7.46 1.85 -4.43
N HIS A 122 -6.25 1.33 -4.64
CA HIS A 122 -5.71 1.09 -5.97
C HIS A 122 -6.57 0.07 -6.75
N ASN A 123 -7.00 -1.01 -6.10
CA ASN A 123 -7.85 -2.03 -6.73
C ASN A 123 -9.24 -1.48 -7.09
N VAL A 124 -9.84 -0.64 -6.24
CA VAL A 124 -11.10 0.05 -6.54
C VAL A 124 -10.91 1.00 -7.73
N PHE A 125 -9.87 1.83 -7.68
CA PHE A 125 -9.51 2.76 -8.76
C PHE A 125 -9.32 2.06 -10.10
N THR A 126 -8.54 0.98 -10.15
CA THR A 126 -8.24 0.26 -11.40
C THR A 126 -9.48 -0.38 -12.03
N LYS A 127 -10.45 -0.82 -11.22
CA LYS A 127 -11.75 -1.31 -11.72
C LYS A 127 -12.56 -0.19 -12.38
N ILE A 128 -12.64 0.96 -11.72
CA ILE A 128 -13.35 2.13 -12.25
C ILE A 128 -12.62 2.66 -13.49
N TRP A 129 -11.28 2.72 -13.47
CA TRP A 129 -10.47 3.12 -14.61
C TRP A 129 -10.76 2.28 -15.84
N LYS A 130 -10.80 0.95 -15.69
CA LYS A 130 -11.17 0.06 -16.79
C LYS A 130 -12.58 0.33 -17.30
N LYS A 131 -13.54 0.64 -16.43
CA LYS A 131 -14.92 0.96 -16.86
C LYS A 131 -14.97 2.19 -17.80
N TYR A 132 -14.18 3.23 -17.52
CA TYR A 132 -14.23 4.48 -18.28
C TYR A 132 -13.23 4.58 -19.42
N PHE A 133 -12.09 3.89 -19.30
CA PHE A 133 -10.91 4.15 -20.11
C PHE A 133 -10.29 2.89 -20.74
N ASN A 134 -10.99 1.74 -20.75
CA ASN A 134 -10.44 0.48 -21.28
C ASN A 134 -9.87 0.60 -22.70
N ASP A 135 -10.59 1.32 -23.57
CA ASP A 135 -10.33 1.36 -25.00
C ASP A 135 -9.72 2.70 -25.46
N LEU A 136 -9.51 3.63 -24.53
CA LEU A 136 -8.96 4.96 -24.82
C LEU A 136 -7.44 4.95 -24.62
N LEU A 137 -6.71 5.46 -25.63
CA LEU A 137 -5.28 5.75 -25.51
C LEU A 137 -5.08 6.99 -24.63
N ILE A 138 -5.20 6.81 -23.33
CA ILE A 138 -5.02 7.88 -22.35
C ILE A 138 -3.55 8.00 -22.00
N THR A 139 -3.00 9.17 -22.28
CA THR A 139 -1.71 9.64 -21.77
C THR A 139 -1.92 10.59 -20.59
N SER A 140 -0.90 10.72 -19.74
CA SER A 140 -0.90 11.58 -18.56
C SER A 140 -1.32 13.02 -18.84
N ASN A 141 -1.06 13.52 -20.06
CA ASN A 141 -1.35 14.89 -20.48
C ASN A 141 -2.79 15.09 -21.00
N ASN A 142 -3.49 14.02 -21.37
CA ASN A 142 -4.80 14.09 -22.05
C ASN A 142 -5.96 13.62 -21.16
N ILE A 143 -5.67 13.07 -19.97
CA ILE A 143 -6.68 12.48 -19.11
C ILE A 143 -7.76 13.49 -18.68
N GLU A 144 -7.35 14.69 -18.32
CA GLU A 144 -8.26 15.76 -17.84
C GLU A 144 -9.13 16.34 -18.96
N GLN A 145 -8.78 16.09 -20.23
CA GLN A 145 -9.53 16.59 -21.39
C GLN A 145 -10.63 15.61 -21.85
N THR A 146 -10.72 14.44 -21.22
CA THR A 146 -11.75 13.45 -21.57
C THR A 146 -13.08 13.85 -20.96
N SER A 147 -14.16 13.85 -21.76
CA SER A 147 -15.51 14.20 -21.30
C SER A 147 -16.03 13.28 -20.20
N THR A 148 -15.46 12.08 -20.07
CA THR A 148 -15.81 11.08 -19.05
C THR A 148 -14.99 11.22 -17.76
N PHE A 149 -14.04 12.16 -17.69
CA PHE A 149 -13.15 12.32 -16.54
C PHE A 149 -13.87 12.77 -15.27
N ASP A 150 -14.83 13.68 -15.40
CA ASP A 150 -15.59 14.19 -14.26
C ASP A 150 -16.48 13.09 -13.66
N ASP A 151 -17.17 12.30 -14.50
CA ASP A 151 -17.95 11.14 -14.08
C ASP A 151 -17.08 10.09 -13.39
N PHE A 152 -15.90 9.82 -13.96
CA PHE A 152 -14.90 8.94 -13.37
C PHE A 152 -14.48 9.43 -11.98
N LYS A 153 -14.15 10.71 -11.86
CA LYS A 153 -13.70 11.33 -10.60
C LYS A 153 -14.78 11.27 -9.52
N ASN A 154 -16.03 11.48 -9.91
CA ASN A 154 -17.19 11.37 -9.02
C ASN A 154 -17.38 9.92 -8.54
N GLU A 155 -17.27 8.93 -9.43
CA GLU A 155 -17.40 7.52 -9.05
C GLU A 155 -16.26 7.05 -8.14
N VAL A 156 -15.02 7.51 -8.37
CA VAL A 156 -13.88 7.20 -7.50
C VAL A 156 -14.07 7.82 -6.12
N SER A 157 -14.43 9.10 -6.05
CA SER A 157 -14.68 9.82 -4.79
C SER A 157 -15.80 9.16 -3.98
N ALA A 158 -16.83 8.63 -4.63
CA ALA A 158 -17.93 7.94 -3.96
C ALA A 158 -17.53 6.58 -3.35
N LYS A 159 -16.54 5.89 -3.94
CA LYS A 159 -16.13 4.54 -3.52
C LYS A 159 -14.91 4.52 -2.60
N ILE A 160 -14.12 5.59 -2.60
CA ILE A 160 -12.91 5.70 -1.78
C ILE A 160 -13.12 6.83 -0.78
N PRO A 161 -13.57 6.52 0.45
CA PRO A 161 -13.70 7.51 1.50
C PRO A 161 -12.34 8.16 1.78
N ASP A 162 -12.36 9.46 2.11
CA ASP A 162 -11.19 10.30 2.39
C ASP A 162 -10.24 10.56 1.19
N SER A 163 -10.63 10.20 -0.03
CA SER A 163 -9.83 10.54 -1.21
C SER A 163 -9.97 12.03 -1.59
N ASN A 164 -8.85 12.74 -1.63
CA ASN A 164 -8.82 14.11 -2.12
C ASN A 164 -9.03 14.12 -3.65
N PRO A 165 -9.91 14.98 -4.19
CA PRO A 165 -10.07 15.19 -5.62
C PRO A 165 -8.76 15.38 -6.40
N ASN A 166 -7.78 16.07 -5.80
CA ASN A 166 -6.47 16.30 -6.40
C ASN A 166 -5.59 15.05 -6.38
N ASP A 167 -5.73 14.19 -5.37
CA ASP A 167 -4.99 12.93 -5.28
C ASP A 167 -5.49 11.94 -6.34
N ILE A 168 -6.79 11.93 -6.64
CA ILE A 168 -7.37 11.11 -7.72
C ILE A 168 -6.79 11.51 -9.07
N VAL A 169 -6.64 12.81 -9.32
CA VAL A 169 -6.06 13.34 -10.56
C VAL A 169 -4.57 12.97 -10.66
N SER A 170 -3.80 13.23 -9.60
CA SER A 170 -2.38 12.89 -9.53
C SER A 170 -2.14 11.40 -9.73
N HIS A 171 -2.95 10.56 -9.08
CA HIS A 171 -2.88 9.10 -9.21
C HIS A 171 -3.32 8.65 -10.60
N GLY A 172 -4.28 9.33 -11.24
CA GLY A 172 -4.67 9.10 -12.62
C GLY A 172 -3.56 9.38 -13.63
N LYS A 173 -2.83 10.48 -13.45
CA LYS A 173 -1.63 10.80 -14.26
C LYS A 173 -0.56 9.73 -14.09
N TRP A 174 -0.25 9.38 -12.84
CA TRP A 174 0.71 8.33 -12.53
C TRP A 174 0.31 6.98 -13.13
N TYR A 175 -0.96 6.59 -13.03
CA TYR A 175 -1.42 5.30 -13.53
C TYR A 175 -1.42 5.22 -15.07
N SER A 176 -1.76 6.32 -15.75
CA SER A 176 -1.63 6.41 -17.21
C SER A 176 -0.17 6.25 -17.67
N GLU A 177 0.75 6.94 -17.00
CA GLU A 177 2.19 6.82 -17.29
C GLU A 177 2.71 5.40 -16.99
N TYR A 178 2.28 4.82 -15.87
CA TYR A 178 2.57 3.43 -15.52
C TYR A 178 2.14 2.45 -16.61
N LEU A 179 0.90 2.57 -17.12
CA LEU A 179 0.39 1.72 -18.19
C LEU A 179 1.21 1.87 -19.48
N HIS A 180 1.57 3.10 -19.83
CA HIS A 180 2.39 3.39 -21.00
C HIS A 180 3.78 2.74 -20.91
N LEU A 181 4.48 2.94 -19.79
CA LEU A 181 5.81 2.38 -19.56
C LEU A 181 5.77 0.85 -19.47
N LYS A 182 4.74 0.28 -18.82
CA LYS A 182 4.55 -1.17 -18.74
C LYS A 182 4.35 -1.79 -20.12
N LYS A 183 3.58 -1.16 -21.00
CA LYS A 183 3.39 -1.62 -22.39
C LYS A 183 4.70 -1.56 -23.18
N ARG A 184 5.47 -0.48 -23.05
CA ARG A 184 6.79 -0.36 -23.69
C ARG A 184 7.77 -1.43 -23.18
N GLN A 185 7.78 -1.68 -21.87
CA GLN A 185 8.57 -2.74 -21.27
C GLN A 185 8.19 -4.12 -21.84
N GLU A 186 6.90 -4.43 -21.93
CA GLU A 186 6.41 -5.70 -22.48
C GLU A 186 6.83 -5.88 -23.94
N ILE A 187 6.69 -4.84 -24.77
CA ILE A 187 7.13 -4.86 -26.18
C ILE A 187 8.64 -5.13 -26.27
N ALA A 188 9.46 -4.44 -25.47
CA ALA A 188 10.91 -4.63 -25.46
C ALA A 188 11.29 -6.06 -25.03
N LEU A 189 10.64 -6.61 -24.00
CA LEU A 189 10.86 -7.98 -23.54
C LEU A 189 10.44 -9.01 -24.59
N ASN A 190 9.33 -8.80 -25.30
CA ASN A 190 8.87 -9.70 -26.35
C ASN A 190 9.82 -9.66 -27.55
N ARG A 191 10.26 -8.48 -27.99
CA ARG A 191 11.31 -8.33 -29.02
C ARG A 191 12.60 -9.06 -28.63
N TRP A 192 13.03 -8.93 -27.38
CA TRP A 192 14.19 -9.65 -26.87
C TRP A 192 14.01 -11.17 -26.89
N LYS A 193 12.84 -11.68 -26.46
CA LYS A 193 12.51 -13.12 -26.51
C LYS A 193 12.51 -13.65 -27.94
N GLU A 194 11.94 -12.91 -28.89
CA GLU A 194 11.91 -13.28 -30.32
C GLU A 194 13.31 -13.33 -30.92
N ASN A 195 14.12 -12.30 -30.68
CA ASN A 195 15.50 -12.27 -31.16
C ASN A 195 16.33 -13.42 -30.57
N LYS A 196 16.13 -13.75 -29.29
CA LYS A 196 16.78 -14.90 -28.65
C LYS A 196 16.36 -16.24 -29.28
N LYS A 197 15.09 -16.39 -29.71
CA LYS A 197 14.63 -17.59 -30.42
C LYS A 197 15.25 -17.68 -31.82
N LYS A 198 15.31 -16.58 -32.57
CA LYS A 198 15.92 -16.51 -33.91
C LYS A 198 17.41 -16.88 -33.88
N ILE A 199 18.16 -16.45 -32.88
CA ILE A 199 19.59 -16.78 -32.72
C ILE A 199 19.81 -18.25 -32.34
N LYS A 200 18.83 -18.92 -31.70
CA LYS A 200 18.91 -20.35 -31.37
C LYS A 200 18.51 -21.28 -32.52
N GLN A 201 17.87 -20.76 -33.58
CA GLN A 201 17.41 -21.54 -34.73
C GLN A 201 18.38 -21.71 -35.93
N PRO A 202 19.57 -21.09 -36.05
CA PRO A 202 20.42 -21.26 -37.25
C PRO A 202 21.35 -22.49 -37.20
N LEU A 203 20.99 -23.56 -36.47
CA LEU A 203 21.84 -24.76 -36.30
C LEU A 203 21.12 -26.09 -36.59
N ARG A 204 19.94 -26.08 -37.23
CA ARG A 204 19.21 -27.32 -37.59
C ARG A 204 18.81 -27.41 -39.06
N GLU A 205 19.40 -26.62 -39.93
CA GLU A 205 19.26 -26.77 -41.38
C GLU A 205 20.67 -26.75 -41.96
N ASN A 206 21.31 -27.93 -41.97
CA ASN A 206 22.45 -28.35 -42.79
C ASN A 206 23.06 -29.62 -42.16
N VAL A 207 22.34 -30.75 -42.25
CA VAL A 207 22.89 -32.12 -42.33
C VAL A 207 21.97 -32.93 -43.23
#